data_AF-A0A520BK57-F1
#
_entry.id   AF-A0A520BK57-F1
#
_cell.length_a   1.000
_cell.length_b   1.000
_cell.length_c   1.000
_cell.angle_alpha   90.00
_cell.angle_beta   90.00
_cell.angle_gamma   90.00
#
_symmetry.space_group_name_H-M   'P 1'
#
loop_
_entity.id
_entity.type
_entity.pdbx_description
1 polymer ?
#
loop_
_entity_poly.entity_id
_entity_poly.type
_entity_poly.pdbx_seq_one_letter_code
_entity_poly.pdbx_strand_id
1 'polypeptide(L)'
;RVDPQMMDLLRRLAQTPATYDGYDSGHSSRMGLDTLSGEPSAWGQAPLPTNVINLHRDELRQASTGRLDHMVIDVVSSLFDQILSDPKVPPQMARLLARLQLPVLRAALGDETFFSSRRHPVRQFVNRLASLACAFDDFSEDPGRSFLAHVRDLVQDVAQGDFDRMDVYTAKLDNLEAFIADQARVSLKASGDAAAVVERRETDLRLQQRYALLLQQQLAKVPMQEFLRSFLAGVWSQAIVLASREGAPERALRLRTLGRSLVMSVQPKGGTAARADFLRELPNLMRTLNEGLDLIRWPDGPRKDFFGALLPAHAESLKGQAPSALDTNLLVKQLDQIFGVAPPSEADLAKPMAGETLPADLDASQRLTPAEAKSLGLVEEATVDWNGELDLDLSGNDAAAAAAPLQAVDISIDGLPAAEGAQDASGGAALMDNMQLGFAYQMHTGTEWQKMRLAHISAGRSFFIFTHGNRQQQTVTMTARMLKKLCEADRMRAYETAHLLERATARARAQLAALTSKA
;
A
#
# COMPACT_ATOMS: atom_id res chain seq x y z
N ARG A 1 18.48 -29.82 -16.85
CA ARG A 1 17.32 -30.72 -17.08
C ARG A 1 17.46 -31.86 -16.10
N VAL A 2 16.45 -32.08 -15.25
CA VAL A 2 16.49 -33.11 -14.19
C VAL A 2 16.36 -34.51 -14.80
N ASP A 3 17.08 -35.48 -14.24
CA ASP A 3 17.07 -36.88 -14.67
C ASP A 3 15.65 -37.49 -14.56
N PRO A 4 15.15 -38.24 -15.57
CA PRO A 4 13.88 -38.95 -15.48
C PRO A 4 13.75 -39.84 -14.24
N GLN A 5 14.83 -40.50 -13.79
CA GLN A 5 14.80 -41.34 -12.59
C GLN A 5 14.55 -40.52 -11.32
N MET A 6 15.17 -39.35 -11.23
CA MET A 6 14.92 -38.38 -10.16
C MET A 6 13.47 -37.89 -10.19
N MET A 7 12.90 -37.64 -11.39
CA MET A 7 11.50 -37.20 -11.52
C MET A 7 10.50 -38.21 -11.00
N ASP A 8 10.69 -39.49 -11.31
CA ASP A 8 9.80 -40.55 -10.84
C ASP A 8 9.94 -40.78 -9.33
N LEU A 9 11.14 -40.60 -8.77
CA LEU A 9 11.36 -40.62 -7.32
C LEU A 9 10.62 -39.46 -6.64
N LEU A 10 10.79 -38.23 -7.12
CA LEU A 10 10.16 -37.04 -6.53
C LEU A 10 8.63 -37.14 -6.55
N ARG A 11 8.03 -37.62 -7.65
CA ARG A 11 6.57 -37.83 -7.71
C ARG A 11 6.11 -38.92 -6.74
N ARG A 12 6.87 -40.02 -6.62
CA ARG A 12 6.56 -41.10 -5.68
C ARG A 12 6.61 -40.61 -4.24
N LEU A 13 7.64 -39.86 -3.87
CA LEU A 13 7.77 -39.27 -2.53
C LEU A 13 6.69 -38.22 -2.25
N ALA A 14 6.22 -37.49 -3.27
CA ALA A 14 5.12 -36.53 -3.12
C ALA A 14 3.75 -37.21 -2.96
N GLN A 15 3.57 -38.40 -3.55
CA GLN A 15 2.35 -39.20 -3.45
C GLN A 15 2.33 -40.11 -2.22
N THR A 16 3.51 -40.42 -1.67
CA THR A 16 3.61 -41.16 -0.41
C THR A 16 3.22 -40.19 0.69
N PRO A 17 2.08 -40.39 1.37
CA PRO A 17 1.78 -39.55 2.52
C PRO A 17 2.93 -39.74 3.48
N ALA A 18 3.63 -38.64 3.82
CA ALA A 18 4.52 -38.63 4.97
C ALA A 18 3.72 -39.28 6.09
N THR A 19 4.19 -40.44 6.57
CA THR A 19 3.49 -41.25 7.56
C THR A 19 3.10 -40.33 8.71
N TYR A 20 1.83 -39.90 8.69
CA TYR A 20 1.18 -39.29 9.83
C TYR A 20 1.00 -40.44 10.79
N ASP A 21 2.00 -40.66 11.63
CA ASP A 21 1.84 -41.54 12.78
C ASP A 21 0.71 -40.96 13.63
N GLY A 22 -0.42 -41.67 13.63
CA GLY A 22 -1.53 -41.46 14.54
C GLY A 22 -2.79 -40.87 13.91
N TYR A 23 -3.78 -41.75 13.72
CA TYR A 23 -5.22 -41.47 13.59
C TYR A 23 -5.75 -41.11 12.19
N ASP A 24 -5.71 -42.07 11.25
CA ASP A 24 -6.86 -42.25 10.35
C ASP A 24 -7.09 -43.73 10.06
N SER A 25 -7.96 -44.34 10.86
CA SER A 25 -8.66 -45.56 10.48
C SER A 25 -10.15 -45.28 10.45
N GLY A 26 -10.58 -44.68 9.34
CA GLY A 26 -11.92 -44.82 8.79
C GLY A 26 -12.93 -43.80 9.30
N HIS A 27 -13.43 -42.96 8.40
CA HIS A 27 -14.80 -43.08 7.88
C HIS A 27 -15.00 -41.98 6.83
N SER A 28 -15.21 -42.40 5.59
CA SER A 28 -15.77 -41.54 4.55
C SER A 28 -17.21 -41.19 4.91
N SER A 29 -17.51 -39.92 5.25
CA SER A 29 -18.83 -39.33 5.03
C SER A 29 -18.83 -37.80 5.10
N ARG A 30 -19.61 -37.27 4.17
CA ARG A 30 -19.97 -35.88 3.90
C ARG A 30 -20.65 -35.18 5.09
N MET A 31 -20.24 -33.93 5.34
CA MET A 31 -20.95 -32.80 5.97
C MET A 31 -21.61 -32.94 7.36
N GLY A 32 -21.32 -31.97 8.23
CA GLY A 32 -22.13 -31.64 9.41
C GLY A 32 -21.62 -30.42 10.16
N LEU A 33 -22.32 -29.29 9.97
CA LEU A 33 -22.28 -28.07 10.77
C LEU A 33 -22.93 -28.36 12.14
N ASP A 34 -22.22 -28.14 13.25
CA ASP A 34 -22.70 -27.42 14.46
C ASP A 34 -21.87 -27.69 15.74
N THR A 35 -21.17 -26.64 16.16
CA THR A 35 -21.10 -26.01 17.50
C THR A 35 -20.80 -26.77 18.81
N LEU A 36 -20.14 -26.02 19.71
CA LEU A 36 -20.16 -26.11 21.19
C LEU A 36 -19.21 -27.10 21.89
N SER A 37 -17.92 -26.97 21.66
CA SER A 37 -16.93 -27.17 22.74
C SER A 37 -15.68 -26.38 22.41
N GLY A 38 -15.17 -25.63 23.39
CA GLY A 38 -13.93 -24.86 23.29
C GLY A 38 -12.70 -25.75 23.30
N GLU A 39 -12.64 -26.74 22.40
CA GLU A 39 -11.44 -27.52 22.17
C GLU A 39 -10.49 -26.73 21.27
N PRO A 40 -9.22 -26.53 21.68
CA PRO A 40 -8.22 -25.91 20.83
C PRO A 40 -8.12 -26.73 19.55
N SER A 41 -8.17 -26.06 18.39
CA SER A 41 -8.17 -26.70 17.08
C SER A 41 -7.12 -27.81 17.04
N ALA A 42 -7.51 -29.04 16.67
CA ALA A 42 -6.63 -30.24 16.64
C ALA A 42 -5.29 -30.03 15.90
N TRP A 43 -5.22 -28.98 15.06
CA TRP A 43 -4.02 -28.50 14.41
C TRP A 43 -2.98 -27.92 15.39
N GLY A 44 -3.31 -27.33 16.54
CA GLY A 44 -2.30 -26.70 17.42
C GLY A 44 -1.30 -27.68 18.07
N GLN A 45 -1.65 -28.96 18.21
CA GLN A 45 -0.93 -29.92 19.06
C GLN A 45 -0.21 -31.04 18.30
N ALA A 46 -0.37 -31.15 16.98
CA ALA A 46 0.35 -32.16 16.21
C ALA A 46 1.84 -31.80 16.07
N PRO A 47 2.77 -32.78 16.15
CA PRO A 47 4.19 -32.55 15.99
C PRO A 47 4.50 -31.85 14.65
N LEU A 48 5.58 -31.07 14.64
CA LEU A 48 6.09 -30.46 13.42
C LEU A 48 6.40 -31.55 12.39
N PRO A 49 6.10 -31.31 11.09
CA PRO A 49 6.30 -32.30 10.05
C PRO A 49 7.78 -32.59 9.85
N THR A 50 8.11 -33.86 9.61
CA THR A 50 9.48 -34.29 9.32
C THR A 50 9.97 -33.71 8.00
N ASN A 51 11.26 -33.41 7.93
CA ASN A 51 11.92 -33.06 6.68
C ASN A 51 12.09 -34.32 5.80
N VAL A 52 11.29 -34.41 4.75
CA VAL A 52 11.21 -35.56 3.83
C VAL A 52 12.46 -35.65 2.96
N ILE A 53 13.10 -34.52 2.66
CA ILE A 53 14.36 -34.49 1.90
C ILE A 53 15.48 -35.12 2.74
N ASN A 54 15.54 -34.79 4.03
CA ASN A 54 16.49 -35.43 4.96
C ASN A 54 16.20 -36.93 5.10
N LEU A 55 14.93 -37.33 5.22
CA LEU A 55 14.55 -38.74 5.38
C LEU A 55 14.97 -39.60 4.19
N HIS A 56 14.82 -39.10 2.96
CA HIS A 56 15.14 -39.82 1.72
C HIS A 56 16.43 -39.32 1.05
N ARG A 57 17.34 -38.70 1.81
CA ARG A 57 18.54 -38.05 1.26
C ARG A 57 19.41 -39.00 0.45
N ASP A 58 19.62 -40.22 0.92
CA ASP A 58 20.45 -41.21 0.24
C ASP A 58 19.80 -41.71 -1.05
N GLU A 59 18.48 -41.93 -1.06
CA GLU A 59 17.71 -42.28 -2.26
C GLU A 59 17.77 -41.18 -3.31
N LEU A 60 17.58 -39.91 -2.88
CA LEU A 60 17.68 -38.74 -3.75
C LEU A 60 19.07 -38.60 -4.36
N ARG A 61 20.13 -38.77 -3.56
CA ARG A 61 21.51 -38.70 -4.05
C ARG A 61 21.83 -39.81 -5.05
N GLN A 62 21.37 -41.04 -4.81
CA GLN A 62 21.54 -42.15 -5.73
C GLN A 62 20.83 -41.93 -7.07
N ALA A 63 19.66 -41.29 -7.05
CA ALA A 63 18.89 -40.96 -8.26
C ALA A 63 19.46 -39.76 -9.04
N SER A 64 20.42 -39.03 -8.48
CA SER A 64 21.09 -37.90 -9.14
C SER A 64 22.50 -38.25 -9.60
N THR A 65 22.90 -37.71 -10.75
CA THR A 65 24.14 -38.10 -11.43
C THR A 65 25.29 -37.09 -11.23
N GLY A 66 25.00 -35.88 -10.72
CA GLY A 66 25.96 -34.79 -10.58
C GLY A 66 26.30 -34.40 -9.14
N ARG A 67 27.56 -34.01 -8.91
CA ARG A 67 28.01 -33.42 -7.62
C ARG A 67 27.26 -32.13 -7.27
N LEU A 68 26.85 -31.35 -8.26
CA LEU A 68 26.04 -30.14 -8.07
C LEU A 68 24.64 -30.50 -7.54
N ASP A 69 24.01 -31.55 -8.07
CA ASP A 69 22.69 -32.01 -7.60
C ASP A 69 22.76 -32.48 -6.13
N HIS A 70 23.81 -33.20 -5.75
CA HIS A 70 24.04 -33.60 -4.34
C HIS A 70 24.12 -32.39 -3.42
N MET A 71 24.82 -31.34 -3.85
CA MET A 71 24.92 -30.09 -3.10
C MET A 71 23.57 -29.38 -3.00
N VAL A 72 22.81 -29.31 -4.11
CA VAL A 72 21.46 -28.72 -4.11
C VAL A 72 20.53 -29.47 -3.16
N ILE A 73 20.54 -30.81 -3.15
CA ILE A 73 19.77 -31.64 -2.22
C ILE A 73 20.10 -31.27 -0.77
N ASP A 74 21.39 -31.20 -0.44
CA ASP A 74 21.83 -30.89 0.93
C ASP A 74 21.42 -29.49 1.38
N VAL A 75 21.61 -28.50 0.51
CA VAL A 75 21.28 -27.10 0.77
C VAL A 75 19.79 -26.92 0.97
N VAL A 76 18.95 -27.46 0.06
CA VAL A 76 17.49 -27.34 0.17
C VAL A 76 16.99 -28.10 1.40
N SER A 77 17.59 -29.25 1.71
CA SER A 77 17.26 -29.97 2.94
C SER A 77 17.55 -29.14 4.20
N SER A 78 18.76 -28.58 4.31
CA SER A 78 19.12 -27.71 5.43
C SER A 78 18.24 -26.47 5.51
N LEU A 79 17.85 -25.91 4.36
CA LEU A 79 16.95 -24.75 4.29
C LEU A 79 15.57 -25.09 4.86
N PHE A 80 15.00 -26.26 4.56
CA PHE A 80 13.72 -26.66 5.13
C PHE A 80 13.80 -26.98 6.62
N ASP A 81 14.92 -27.50 7.13
CA ASP A 81 15.12 -27.63 8.59
C ASP A 81 15.00 -26.26 9.27
N GLN A 82 15.61 -25.21 8.69
CA GLN A 82 15.52 -23.86 9.24
C GLN A 82 14.11 -23.26 9.09
N ILE A 83 13.43 -23.47 7.95
CA ILE A 83 12.05 -22.99 7.75
C ILE A 83 11.10 -23.59 8.78
N LEU A 84 11.16 -24.91 8.99
CA LEU A 84 10.28 -25.61 9.93
C LEU A 84 10.58 -25.27 11.39
N SER A 85 11.79 -24.77 11.66
CA SER A 85 12.25 -24.29 12.97
C SER A 85 12.17 -22.76 13.11
N ASP A 86 11.53 -22.04 12.19
CA ASP A 86 11.40 -20.57 12.28
C ASP A 86 10.32 -20.19 13.31
N PRO A 87 10.66 -19.53 14.43
CA PRO A 87 9.68 -19.14 15.44
C PRO A 87 8.69 -18.08 14.95
N LYS A 88 9.01 -17.36 13.86
CA LYS A 88 8.09 -16.37 13.26
C LYS A 88 7.02 -17.04 12.40
N VAL A 89 7.21 -18.29 11.98
CA VAL A 89 6.24 -19.03 11.16
C VAL A 89 5.28 -19.80 12.07
N PRO A 90 3.96 -19.51 12.04
CA PRO A 90 3.00 -20.24 12.86
C PRO A 90 2.97 -21.75 12.53
N PRO A 91 2.75 -22.64 13.52
CA PRO A 91 2.81 -24.11 13.30
C PRO A 91 1.85 -24.62 12.22
N GLN A 92 0.67 -24.00 12.07
CA GLN A 92 -0.28 -24.29 11.01
C GLN A 92 0.31 -23.98 9.63
N MET A 93 1.00 -22.84 9.48
CA MET A 93 1.67 -22.47 8.23
C MET A 93 2.89 -23.34 7.96
N ALA A 94 3.71 -23.65 8.97
CA ALA A 94 4.88 -24.52 8.83
C ALA A 94 4.52 -25.88 8.20
N ARG A 95 3.35 -26.45 8.55
CA ARG A 95 2.84 -27.69 7.93
C ARG A 95 2.45 -27.56 6.48
N LEU A 96 1.90 -26.42 6.07
CA LEU A 96 1.58 -26.18 4.67
C LEU A 96 2.88 -25.98 3.87
N LEU A 97 3.83 -25.20 4.41
CA LEU A 97 5.15 -25.03 3.79
C LEU A 97 5.91 -26.35 3.67
N ALA A 98 5.78 -27.28 4.63
CA ALA A 98 6.39 -28.60 4.56
C ALA A 98 5.94 -29.43 3.35
N ARG A 99 4.74 -29.19 2.81
CA ARG A 99 4.27 -29.86 1.59
C ARG A 99 4.97 -29.37 0.32
N LEU A 100 5.64 -28.22 0.39
CA LEU A 100 6.40 -27.64 -0.72
C LEU A 100 7.85 -28.16 -0.79
N GLN A 101 8.29 -29.02 0.12
CA GLN A 101 9.65 -29.57 0.14
C GLN A 101 10.12 -30.13 -1.22
N LEU A 102 9.37 -31.09 -1.76
CA LEU A 102 9.71 -31.73 -3.04
C LEU A 102 9.50 -30.82 -4.25
N PRO A 103 8.40 -30.04 -4.36
CA PRO A 103 8.26 -29.03 -5.42
C PRO A 103 9.42 -28.02 -5.44
N VAL A 104 9.86 -27.53 -4.28
CA VAL A 104 10.98 -26.58 -4.16
C VAL A 104 12.31 -27.24 -4.52
N LEU A 105 12.58 -28.46 -4.02
CA LEU A 105 13.77 -29.21 -4.39
C LEU A 105 13.83 -29.43 -5.90
N ARG A 106 12.70 -29.79 -6.51
CA ARG A 106 12.63 -29.99 -7.95
C ARG A 106 12.92 -28.70 -8.71
N ALA A 107 12.32 -27.58 -8.30
CA ALA A 107 12.60 -26.29 -8.93
C ALA A 107 14.08 -25.92 -8.83
N ALA A 108 14.69 -26.08 -7.65
CA ALA A 108 16.10 -25.77 -7.41
C ALA A 108 17.06 -26.66 -8.22
N LEU A 109 16.73 -27.95 -8.45
CA LEU A 109 17.51 -28.84 -9.34
C LEU A 109 17.34 -28.49 -10.82
N GLY A 110 16.21 -27.85 -11.18
CA GLY A 110 15.90 -27.47 -12.56
C GLY A 110 16.45 -26.12 -12.97
N ASP A 111 16.56 -25.20 -12.02
CA ASP A 111 16.89 -23.79 -12.23
C ASP A 111 17.76 -23.25 -11.07
N GLU A 112 19.05 -23.05 -11.35
CA GLU A 112 20.02 -22.52 -10.39
C GLU A 112 19.73 -21.06 -9.98
N THR A 113 18.92 -20.34 -10.76
CA THR A 113 18.51 -18.97 -10.41
C THR A 113 17.66 -18.93 -9.15
N PHE A 114 17.12 -20.07 -8.69
CA PHE A 114 16.53 -20.20 -7.36
C PHE A 114 17.48 -19.64 -6.28
N PHE A 115 18.76 -19.98 -6.28
CA PHE A 115 19.66 -19.56 -5.20
C PHE A 115 20.11 -18.09 -5.33
N SER A 116 20.26 -17.60 -6.57
CA SER A 116 20.81 -16.26 -6.82
C SER A 116 19.77 -15.15 -6.92
N SER A 117 18.61 -15.42 -7.55
CA SER A 117 17.58 -14.44 -7.84
C SER A 117 16.48 -14.45 -6.79
N ARG A 118 16.20 -13.28 -6.20
CA ARG A 118 15.03 -13.11 -5.33
C ARG A 118 13.72 -13.06 -6.07
N ARG A 119 13.78 -12.79 -7.37
CA ARG A 119 12.61 -12.75 -8.25
C ARG A 119 12.22 -14.13 -8.76
N HIS A 120 12.89 -15.19 -8.31
CA HIS A 120 12.53 -16.55 -8.66
C HIS A 120 11.09 -16.87 -8.19
N PRO A 121 10.19 -17.33 -9.07
CA PRO A 121 8.75 -17.49 -8.76
C PRO A 121 8.47 -18.36 -7.53
N VAL A 122 9.21 -19.44 -7.36
CA VAL A 122 9.08 -20.32 -6.19
C VAL A 122 9.46 -19.60 -4.89
N ARG A 123 10.49 -18.74 -4.93
CA ARG A 123 10.91 -17.97 -3.76
C ARG A 123 9.89 -16.92 -3.41
N GLN A 124 9.38 -16.19 -4.42
CA GLN A 124 8.32 -15.21 -4.22
C GLN A 124 7.08 -15.86 -3.60
N PHE A 125 6.65 -17.01 -4.10
CA PHE A 125 5.50 -17.74 -3.57
C PHE A 125 5.69 -18.16 -2.10
N VAL A 126 6.79 -18.87 -1.79
CA VAL A 126 7.08 -19.35 -0.42
C VAL A 126 7.23 -18.17 0.56
N ASN A 127 8.01 -17.15 0.18
CA ASN A 127 8.23 -15.98 1.01
C ASN A 127 6.93 -15.20 1.25
N ARG A 128 6.07 -15.06 0.23
CA ARG A 128 4.79 -14.37 0.36
C ARG A 128 3.83 -15.09 1.30
N LEU A 129 3.73 -16.42 1.21
CA LEU A 129 2.92 -17.23 2.13
C LEU A 129 3.33 -17.04 3.59
N ALA A 130 4.64 -17.13 3.86
CA ALA A 130 5.18 -16.96 5.20
C ALA A 130 4.98 -15.54 5.74
N SER A 131 5.23 -14.54 4.90
CA SER A 131 5.12 -13.12 5.30
C SER A 131 3.67 -12.73 5.62
N LEU A 132 2.70 -13.24 4.85
CA LEU A 132 1.28 -13.04 5.12
C LEU A 132 0.83 -13.75 6.40
N ALA A 133 1.38 -14.94 6.71
CA ALA A 133 1.05 -15.66 7.92
C ALA A 133 1.39 -14.88 9.21
N CYS A 134 2.47 -14.09 9.19
CA CYS A 134 2.89 -13.29 10.32
C CYS A 134 1.89 -12.19 10.73
N ALA A 135 0.99 -11.82 9.81
CA ALA A 135 -0.04 -10.83 10.07
C ALA A 135 -1.19 -11.34 10.95
N PHE A 136 -1.28 -12.65 11.19
CA PHE A 136 -2.34 -13.26 12.00
C PHE A 136 -1.78 -13.76 13.32
N ASP A 137 -2.47 -13.45 14.42
CA ASP A 137 -2.17 -14.00 15.75
C ASP A 137 -2.89 -15.32 16.00
N ASP A 138 -4.06 -15.50 15.35
CA ASP A 138 -4.89 -16.69 15.46
C ASP A 138 -5.44 -17.09 14.08
N PHE A 139 -5.57 -18.39 13.88
CA PHE A 139 -6.12 -19.01 12.68
C PHE A 139 -7.38 -19.85 12.96
N SER A 140 -7.91 -19.82 14.18
CA SER A 140 -9.14 -20.51 14.56
C SER A 140 -10.40 -19.78 14.05
N GLU A 141 -10.33 -18.45 13.95
CA GLU A 141 -11.41 -17.58 13.50
C GLU A 141 -11.05 -16.85 12.19
N ASP A 142 -12.05 -16.27 11.53
CA ASP A 142 -11.81 -15.40 10.38
C ASP A 142 -11.20 -14.06 10.82
N PRO A 143 -10.32 -13.45 10.01
CA PRO A 143 -9.93 -13.83 8.64
C PRO A 143 -8.85 -14.93 8.53
N GLY A 144 -8.20 -15.30 9.63
CA GLY A 144 -7.07 -16.24 9.62
C GLY A 144 -7.44 -17.64 9.15
N ARG A 145 -8.59 -18.16 9.58
CA ARG A 145 -9.12 -19.46 9.17
C ARG A 145 -9.31 -19.55 7.66
N SER A 146 -9.99 -18.58 7.06
CA SER A 146 -10.19 -18.51 5.60
C SER A 146 -8.87 -18.39 4.84
N PHE A 147 -7.90 -17.63 5.36
CA PHE A 147 -6.56 -17.53 4.78
C PHE A 147 -5.84 -18.88 4.76
N LEU A 148 -5.79 -19.61 5.88
CA LEU A 148 -5.16 -20.94 5.90
C LEU A 148 -5.84 -21.94 4.96
N ALA A 149 -7.17 -21.90 4.89
CA ALA A 149 -7.91 -22.77 3.97
C ALA A 149 -7.50 -22.49 2.51
N HIS A 150 -7.41 -21.22 2.12
CA HIS A 150 -6.98 -20.84 0.78
C HIS A 150 -5.52 -21.24 0.51
N VAL A 151 -4.61 -20.98 1.45
CA VAL A 151 -3.20 -21.39 1.32
C VAL A 151 -3.06 -22.89 1.18
N ARG A 152 -3.82 -23.67 1.97
CA ARG A 152 -3.83 -25.13 1.85
C ARG A 152 -4.20 -25.58 0.45
N ASP A 153 -5.22 -24.97 -0.15
CA ASP A 153 -5.70 -25.35 -1.49
C ASP A 153 -4.66 -24.97 -2.56
N LEU A 154 -4.01 -23.80 -2.45
CA LEU A 154 -2.92 -23.39 -3.34
C LEU A 154 -1.71 -24.33 -3.25
N VAL A 155 -1.27 -24.63 -2.03
CA VAL A 155 -0.14 -25.53 -1.75
C VAL A 155 -0.43 -26.95 -2.23
N GLN A 156 -1.65 -27.43 -2.02
CA GLN A 156 -2.06 -28.77 -2.47
C GLN A 156 -2.00 -28.88 -3.99
N ASP A 157 -2.46 -27.86 -4.71
CA ASP A 157 -2.40 -27.86 -6.18
C ASP A 157 -0.95 -27.81 -6.70
N VAL A 158 -0.07 -27.06 -6.05
CA VAL A 158 1.38 -27.08 -6.37
C VAL A 158 2.00 -28.45 -6.07
N ALA A 159 1.65 -29.07 -4.94
CA ALA A 159 2.20 -30.36 -4.54
C ALA A 159 1.68 -31.54 -5.39
N GLN A 160 0.50 -31.42 -5.99
CA GLN A 160 -0.08 -32.43 -6.89
C GLN A 160 0.21 -32.16 -8.37
N GLY A 161 0.56 -30.93 -8.72
CA GLY A 161 0.83 -30.49 -10.09
C GLY A 161 2.22 -30.87 -10.59
N ASP A 162 2.56 -30.35 -11.76
CA ASP A 162 3.90 -30.50 -12.35
C ASP A 162 4.86 -29.47 -11.74
N PHE A 163 5.84 -29.95 -10.96
CA PHE A 163 6.77 -29.14 -10.19
C PHE A 163 7.64 -28.20 -11.05
N ASP A 164 7.76 -28.51 -12.34
CA ASP A 164 8.73 -27.94 -13.27
C ASP A 164 8.25 -26.62 -13.90
N ARG A 165 6.99 -26.27 -13.64
CA ARG A 165 6.28 -25.18 -14.30
C ARG A 165 6.29 -23.91 -13.47
N MET A 166 7.25 -23.02 -13.73
CA MET A 166 7.39 -21.72 -13.06
C MET A 166 6.13 -20.83 -13.19
N ASP A 167 5.37 -20.99 -14.28
CA ASP A 167 4.11 -20.29 -14.52
C ASP A 167 3.02 -20.70 -13.54
N VAL A 168 3.04 -21.94 -13.02
CA VAL A 168 2.11 -22.40 -11.96
C VAL A 168 2.34 -21.58 -10.69
N TYR A 169 3.59 -21.41 -10.24
CA TYR A 169 3.90 -20.62 -9.05
C TYR A 169 3.49 -19.15 -9.21
N THR A 170 3.74 -18.57 -10.38
CA THR A 170 3.33 -17.20 -10.69
C THR A 170 1.80 -17.05 -10.63
N ALA A 171 1.06 -17.95 -11.27
CA ALA A 171 -0.41 -17.94 -11.22
C ALA A 171 -0.96 -18.17 -9.79
N LYS A 172 -0.29 -19.00 -8.97
CA LYS A 172 -0.67 -19.22 -7.56
C LYS A 172 -0.37 -18.01 -6.69
N LEU A 173 0.70 -17.29 -6.96
CA LEU A 173 1.00 -16.02 -6.33
C LEU A 173 -0.05 -14.96 -6.70
N ASP A 174 -0.43 -14.84 -7.97
CA ASP A 174 -1.48 -13.91 -8.41
C ASP A 174 -2.84 -14.22 -7.75
N ASN A 175 -3.20 -15.51 -7.63
CA ASN A 175 -4.41 -15.94 -6.93
C ASN A 175 -4.38 -15.56 -5.45
N LEU A 176 -3.23 -15.73 -4.79
CA LEU A 176 -3.02 -15.33 -3.41
C LEU A 176 -3.16 -13.81 -3.23
N GLU A 177 -2.55 -13.02 -4.12
CA GLU A 177 -2.67 -11.55 -4.09
C GLU A 177 -4.13 -11.10 -4.22
N ALA A 178 -4.86 -11.68 -5.18
CA ALA A 178 -6.28 -11.38 -5.40
C ALA A 178 -7.12 -11.73 -4.16
N PHE A 179 -6.87 -12.89 -3.53
CA PHE A 179 -7.56 -13.30 -2.31
C PHE A 179 -7.31 -12.33 -1.15
N ILE A 180 -6.05 -11.93 -0.93
CA ILE A 180 -5.69 -10.98 0.14
C ILE A 180 -6.34 -9.60 -0.10
N ALA A 181 -6.34 -9.14 -1.35
CA ALA A 181 -6.99 -7.89 -1.72
C ALA A 181 -8.51 -7.92 -1.47
N ASP A 182 -9.18 -9.01 -1.83
CA ASP A 182 -10.61 -9.16 -1.59
C ASP A 182 -10.93 -9.27 -0.08
N GLN A 183 -10.17 -10.07 0.66
CA GLN A 183 -10.34 -10.20 2.11
C GLN A 183 -10.16 -8.85 2.81
N ALA A 184 -9.14 -8.07 2.43
CA ALA A 184 -8.92 -6.73 2.99
C ALA A 184 -10.07 -5.77 2.64
N ARG A 185 -10.57 -5.80 1.40
CA ARG A 185 -11.73 -5.02 0.97
C ARG A 185 -12.99 -5.36 1.77
N VAL A 186 -13.26 -6.65 1.99
CA VAL A 186 -14.42 -7.10 2.79
C VAL A 186 -14.31 -6.64 4.25
N SER A 187 -13.12 -6.78 4.85
CA SER A 187 -12.83 -6.32 6.21
C SER A 187 -13.03 -4.79 6.37
N LEU A 188 -12.54 -3.99 5.42
CA LEU A 188 -12.71 -2.53 5.47
C LEU A 188 -14.16 -2.10 5.26
N LYS A 189 -14.92 -2.78 4.39
CA LYS A 189 -16.36 -2.53 4.23
C LYS A 189 -17.15 -2.81 5.50
N ALA A 190 -16.84 -3.90 6.19
CA ALA A 190 -17.47 -4.22 7.49
C ALA A 190 -17.15 -3.17 8.57
N SER A 191 -16.03 -2.46 8.42
CA SER A 191 -15.52 -1.48 9.39
C SER A 191 -15.81 -0.02 9.01
N GLY A 192 -16.81 0.23 8.15
CA GLY A 192 -17.25 1.59 7.78
C GLY A 192 -16.75 2.12 6.42
N ASP A 193 -16.23 1.25 5.57
CA ASP A 193 -15.79 1.53 4.19
C ASP A 193 -14.77 2.68 4.08
N ALA A 194 -13.78 2.66 4.96
CA ALA A 194 -12.69 3.64 5.01
C ALA A 194 -11.94 3.76 3.66
N ALA A 195 -11.81 2.65 2.93
CA ALA A 195 -11.20 2.63 1.59
C ALA A 195 -11.96 3.52 0.60
N ALA A 196 -13.28 3.39 0.51
CA ALA A 196 -14.08 4.20 -0.43
C ALA A 196 -14.03 5.70 -0.10
N VAL A 197 -14.01 6.06 1.18
CA VAL A 197 -13.87 7.48 1.60
C VAL A 197 -12.52 8.02 1.15
N VAL A 198 -11.44 7.29 1.40
CA VAL A 198 -10.07 7.66 1.02
C VAL A 198 -9.92 7.77 -0.50
N GLU A 199 -10.42 6.80 -1.26
CA GLU A 199 -10.38 6.79 -2.73
C GLU A 199 -11.14 7.99 -3.32
N ARG A 200 -12.34 8.28 -2.79
CA ARG A 200 -13.13 9.45 -3.19
C ARG A 200 -12.36 10.74 -2.92
N ARG A 201 -11.71 10.86 -1.76
CA ARG A 201 -10.95 12.05 -1.39
C ARG A 201 -9.72 12.22 -2.28
N GLU A 202 -8.96 11.17 -2.52
CA GLU A 202 -7.83 11.20 -3.45
C GLU A 202 -8.26 11.62 -4.87
N THR A 203 -9.39 11.10 -5.34
CA THR A 203 -9.98 11.49 -6.62
C THR A 203 -10.32 12.98 -6.65
N ASP A 204 -10.97 13.51 -5.61
CA ASP A 204 -11.29 14.93 -5.50
C ASP A 204 -10.01 15.80 -5.50
N LEU A 205 -8.94 15.39 -4.82
CA LEU A 205 -7.65 16.11 -4.80
C LEU A 205 -7.04 16.19 -6.21
N ARG A 206 -7.03 15.08 -6.94
CA ARG A 206 -6.48 15.00 -8.31
C ARG A 206 -7.26 15.86 -9.28
N LEU A 207 -8.59 15.83 -9.22
CA LEU A 207 -9.44 16.69 -10.06
C LEU A 207 -9.17 18.18 -9.81
N GLN A 208 -9.02 18.56 -8.54
CA GLN A 208 -8.72 19.94 -8.17
C GLN A 208 -7.35 20.40 -8.68
N GLN A 209 -6.31 19.60 -8.48
CA GLN A 209 -4.98 19.88 -8.98
C GLN A 209 -4.95 20.01 -10.50
N ARG A 210 -5.60 19.07 -11.19
CA ARG A 210 -5.70 19.09 -12.65
C ARG A 210 -6.40 20.36 -13.14
N TYR A 211 -7.51 20.75 -12.53
CA TYR A 211 -8.22 21.96 -12.91
C TYR A 211 -7.39 23.23 -12.61
N ALA A 212 -6.67 23.25 -11.50
CA ALA A 212 -5.79 24.36 -11.16
C ALA A 212 -4.69 24.57 -12.22
N LEU A 213 -4.05 23.50 -12.67
CA LEU A 213 -3.04 23.54 -13.73
C LEU A 213 -3.62 24.00 -15.07
N LEU A 214 -4.81 23.51 -15.45
CA LEU A 214 -5.50 23.95 -16.65
C LEU A 214 -5.79 25.45 -16.62
N LEU A 215 -6.35 25.94 -15.51
CA LEU A 215 -6.63 27.37 -15.34
C LEU A 215 -5.34 28.20 -15.29
N GLN A 216 -4.28 27.72 -14.66
CA GLN A 216 -2.99 28.40 -14.64
C GLN A 216 -2.43 28.60 -16.06
N GLN A 217 -2.44 27.54 -16.88
CA GLN A 217 -1.98 27.62 -18.27
C GLN A 217 -2.83 28.56 -19.12
N GLN A 218 -4.15 28.53 -18.94
CA GLN A 218 -5.09 29.36 -19.68
C GLN A 218 -5.03 30.84 -19.26
N LEU A 219 -4.91 31.12 -17.96
CA LEU A 219 -4.86 32.49 -17.41
C LEU A 219 -3.50 33.17 -17.59
N ALA A 220 -2.43 32.42 -17.89
CA ALA A 220 -1.09 32.98 -18.09
C ALA A 220 -1.05 34.07 -19.18
N LYS A 221 -1.91 33.96 -20.21
CA LYS A 221 -2.00 34.90 -21.33
C LYS A 221 -3.03 36.03 -21.12
N VAL A 222 -3.72 36.05 -19.99
CA VAL A 222 -4.74 37.05 -19.68
C VAL A 222 -4.07 38.23 -18.95
N PRO A 223 -4.28 39.49 -19.39
CA PRO A 223 -3.78 40.66 -18.68
C PRO A 223 -4.56 40.88 -17.38
N MET A 224 -3.91 40.63 -16.25
CA MET A 224 -4.48 40.82 -14.90
C MET A 224 -3.39 40.93 -13.85
N GLN A 225 -3.77 41.40 -12.66
CA GLN A 225 -2.89 41.44 -11.50
C GLN A 225 -2.58 40.01 -11.01
N GLU A 226 -1.33 39.76 -10.60
CA GLU A 226 -0.87 38.40 -10.29
C GLU A 226 -1.62 37.77 -9.11
N PHE A 227 -2.04 38.55 -8.11
CA PHE A 227 -2.82 38.04 -6.98
C PHE A 227 -4.18 37.45 -7.41
N LEU A 228 -4.81 38.01 -8.46
CA LEU A 228 -6.05 37.46 -9.02
C LEU A 228 -5.78 36.19 -9.81
N ARG A 229 -4.69 36.17 -10.58
CA ARG A 229 -4.29 34.99 -11.35
C ARG A 229 -4.05 33.80 -10.45
N SER A 230 -3.24 33.99 -9.41
CA SER A 230 -2.92 32.94 -8.43
C SER A 230 -4.17 32.50 -7.65
N PHE A 231 -5.03 33.45 -7.25
CA PHE A 231 -6.30 33.14 -6.61
C PHE A 231 -7.22 32.30 -7.50
N LEU A 232 -7.43 32.71 -8.76
CA LEU A 232 -8.36 32.05 -9.68
C LEU A 232 -7.88 30.63 -10.05
N ALA A 233 -6.59 30.48 -10.36
CA ALA A 233 -6.01 29.19 -10.71
C ALA A 233 -5.90 28.27 -9.49
N GLY A 234 -5.47 28.78 -8.33
CA GLY A 234 -5.18 27.97 -7.15
C GLY A 234 -6.38 27.74 -6.25
N VAL A 235 -6.99 28.82 -5.73
CA VAL A 235 -8.02 28.76 -4.67
C VAL A 235 -9.41 28.59 -5.25
N TRP A 236 -9.76 29.42 -6.23
CA TRP A 236 -11.12 29.45 -6.79
C TRP A 236 -11.46 28.18 -7.59
N SER A 237 -10.47 27.59 -8.25
CA SER A 237 -10.58 26.30 -8.94
C SER A 237 -11.09 25.18 -8.02
N GLN A 238 -10.66 25.17 -6.76
CA GLN A 238 -11.10 24.20 -5.75
C GLN A 238 -12.59 24.33 -5.45
N ALA A 239 -13.09 25.57 -5.30
CA ALA A 239 -14.50 25.83 -5.03
C ALA A 239 -15.40 25.38 -6.20
N ILE A 240 -14.95 25.61 -7.44
CA ILE A 240 -15.65 25.16 -8.65
C ILE A 240 -15.72 23.63 -8.68
N VAL A 241 -14.59 22.93 -8.50
CA VAL A 241 -14.55 21.47 -8.53
C VAL A 241 -15.40 20.87 -7.40
N LEU A 242 -15.29 21.39 -6.17
CA LEU A 242 -16.07 20.91 -5.04
C LEU A 242 -17.58 21.05 -5.29
N ALA A 243 -18.03 22.22 -5.76
CA ALA A 243 -19.44 22.41 -6.09
C ALA A 243 -19.93 21.49 -7.21
N SER A 244 -19.08 21.17 -8.19
CA SER A 244 -19.40 20.17 -9.23
C SER A 244 -19.50 18.75 -8.67
N ARG A 245 -18.68 18.39 -7.68
CA ARG A 245 -18.67 17.07 -7.05
C ARG A 245 -19.83 16.83 -6.08
N GLU A 246 -20.38 17.90 -5.49
CA GLU A 246 -21.58 17.83 -4.65
C GLU A 246 -22.89 17.63 -5.43
N GLY A 247 -22.84 17.60 -6.77
CA GLY A 247 -24.04 17.47 -7.59
C GLY A 247 -24.91 18.73 -7.60
N ALA A 248 -24.31 19.91 -7.38
CA ALA A 248 -24.98 21.20 -7.40
C ALA A 248 -24.63 21.98 -8.68
N PRO A 249 -25.17 21.59 -9.86
CA PRO A 249 -24.75 22.14 -11.15
C PRO A 249 -24.96 23.65 -11.27
N GLU A 250 -26.04 24.17 -10.70
CA GLU A 250 -26.30 25.61 -10.68
C GLU A 250 -25.26 26.38 -9.85
N ARG A 251 -24.89 25.85 -8.67
CA ARG A 251 -23.84 26.44 -7.83
C ARG A 251 -22.51 26.42 -8.56
N ALA A 252 -22.14 25.28 -9.14
CA ALA A 252 -20.91 25.14 -9.92
C ALA A 252 -20.86 26.15 -11.08
N LEU A 253 -21.97 26.31 -11.83
CA LEU A 253 -22.05 27.27 -12.92
C LEU A 253 -21.90 28.72 -12.41
N ARG A 254 -22.55 29.08 -11.30
CA ARG A 254 -22.42 30.42 -10.68
C ARG A 254 -20.98 30.70 -10.25
N LEU A 255 -20.35 29.77 -9.54
CA LEU A 255 -18.96 29.91 -9.09
C LEU A 255 -18.01 30.03 -10.28
N ARG A 256 -18.24 29.26 -11.34
CA ARG A 256 -17.44 29.33 -12.56
C ARG A 256 -17.59 30.68 -13.27
N THR A 257 -18.82 31.20 -13.34
CA THR A 257 -19.11 32.51 -13.93
C THR A 257 -18.51 33.66 -13.11
N LEU A 258 -18.35 33.47 -11.80
CA LEU A 258 -17.68 34.45 -10.95
C LEU A 258 -16.24 34.73 -11.40
N GLY A 259 -15.53 33.72 -11.93
CA GLY A 259 -14.15 33.90 -12.40
C GLY A 259 -14.05 35.07 -13.37
N ARG A 260 -14.89 35.08 -14.41
CA ARG A 260 -15.03 36.19 -15.36
C ARG A 260 -15.41 37.50 -14.67
N SER A 261 -16.46 37.49 -13.84
CA SER A 261 -16.96 38.70 -13.18
C SER A 261 -15.91 39.34 -12.26
N LEU A 262 -15.09 38.53 -11.59
CA LEU A 262 -14.02 38.98 -10.71
C LEU A 262 -12.89 39.66 -11.50
N VAL A 263 -12.46 39.08 -12.63
CA VAL A 263 -11.48 39.74 -13.50
C VAL A 263 -12.01 41.06 -14.02
N MET A 264 -13.28 41.08 -14.47
CA MET A 264 -13.90 42.29 -15.00
C MET A 264 -14.09 43.35 -13.91
N SER A 265 -14.31 42.98 -12.64
CA SER A 265 -14.53 43.93 -11.54
C SER A 265 -13.35 44.87 -11.26
N VAL A 266 -12.11 44.42 -11.50
CA VAL A 266 -10.89 45.22 -11.31
C VAL A 266 -10.45 45.98 -12.56
N GLN A 267 -11.09 45.78 -13.71
CA GLN A 267 -10.79 46.55 -14.92
C GLN A 267 -11.28 48.00 -14.80
N PRO A 268 -10.54 49.00 -15.30
CA PRO A 268 -10.94 50.40 -15.26
C PRO A 268 -12.37 50.66 -15.80
N LYS A 269 -13.17 51.44 -15.07
CA LYS A 269 -14.58 51.75 -15.38
C LYS A 269 -14.70 53.09 -16.08
N GLY A 270 -15.22 53.07 -17.31
CA GLY A 270 -15.40 54.26 -18.15
C GLY A 270 -16.72 54.95 -17.89
N GLY A 271 -16.67 56.25 -17.59
CA GLY A 271 -17.87 57.07 -17.43
C GLY A 271 -18.66 56.80 -16.15
N THR A 272 -19.79 57.48 -16.00
CA THR A 272 -20.66 57.37 -14.80
C THR A 272 -21.53 56.11 -14.81
N ALA A 273 -22.03 55.70 -15.99
CA ALA A 273 -22.90 54.52 -16.13
C ALA A 273 -22.20 53.22 -15.72
N ALA A 274 -21.00 52.92 -16.27
CA ALA A 274 -20.28 51.69 -15.95
C ALA A 274 -19.86 51.61 -14.46
N ARG A 275 -19.62 52.78 -13.82
CA ARG A 275 -19.36 52.85 -12.38
C ARG A 275 -20.61 52.51 -11.56
N ALA A 276 -21.77 53.05 -11.96
CA ALA A 276 -23.05 52.75 -11.31
C ALA A 276 -23.43 51.27 -11.45
N ASP A 277 -23.19 50.68 -12.63
CA ASP A 277 -23.42 49.25 -12.88
C ASP A 277 -22.52 48.38 -12.01
N PHE A 278 -21.22 48.69 -11.94
CA PHE A 278 -20.28 47.99 -11.07
C PHE A 278 -20.70 48.04 -9.59
N LEU A 279 -21.05 49.23 -9.07
CA LEU A 279 -21.48 49.38 -7.67
C LEU A 279 -22.78 48.60 -7.37
N ARG A 280 -23.66 48.44 -8.37
CA ARG A 280 -24.88 47.64 -8.25
C ARG A 280 -24.60 46.14 -8.20
N GLU A 281 -23.62 45.65 -8.97
CA GLU A 281 -23.26 44.24 -9.04
C GLU A 281 -22.33 43.77 -7.90
N LEU A 282 -21.56 44.69 -7.32
CA LEU A 282 -20.54 44.41 -6.31
C LEU A 282 -21.07 43.60 -5.11
N PRO A 283 -22.24 43.89 -4.51
CA PRO A 283 -22.75 43.08 -3.39
C PRO A 283 -22.96 41.61 -3.76
N ASN A 284 -23.46 41.34 -4.98
CA ASN A 284 -23.68 39.98 -5.46
C ASN A 284 -22.35 39.26 -5.73
N LEU A 285 -21.38 39.95 -6.33
CA LEU A 285 -20.01 39.44 -6.54
C LEU A 285 -19.40 39.00 -5.21
N MET A 286 -19.43 39.87 -4.20
CA MET A 286 -18.86 39.62 -2.88
C MET A 286 -19.57 38.48 -2.16
N ARG A 287 -20.89 38.37 -2.27
CA ARG A 287 -21.67 37.27 -1.69
C ARG A 287 -21.26 35.92 -2.28
N THR A 288 -21.18 35.80 -3.61
CA THR A 288 -20.78 34.55 -4.27
C THR A 288 -19.32 34.22 -4.02
N LEU A 289 -18.44 35.23 -3.94
CA LEU A 289 -17.04 35.03 -3.55
C LEU A 289 -16.93 34.42 -2.15
N ASN A 290 -17.62 35.01 -1.15
CA ASN A 290 -17.64 34.46 0.21
C ASN A 290 -18.26 33.05 0.27
N GLU A 291 -19.36 32.80 -0.46
CA GLU A 291 -19.96 31.45 -0.58
C GLU A 291 -18.92 30.41 -1.02
N GLY A 292 -18.12 30.72 -2.04
CA GLY A 292 -17.08 29.80 -2.53
C GLY A 292 -15.91 29.62 -1.55
N LEU A 293 -15.50 30.68 -0.84
CA LEU A 293 -14.43 30.61 0.16
C LEU A 293 -14.85 29.80 1.40
N ASP A 294 -16.11 29.94 1.81
CA ASP A 294 -16.68 29.18 2.92
C ASP A 294 -16.82 27.70 2.54
N LEU A 295 -17.24 27.40 1.30
CA LEU A 295 -17.38 26.04 0.79
C LEU A 295 -16.07 25.23 0.88
N ILE A 296 -14.94 25.86 0.58
CA ILE A 296 -13.62 25.20 0.66
C ILE A 296 -12.94 25.37 2.02
N ARG A 297 -13.61 25.99 3.01
CA ARG A 297 -13.07 26.30 4.34
C ARG A 297 -11.74 27.06 4.26
N TRP A 298 -11.64 28.06 3.38
CA TRP A 298 -10.39 28.78 3.17
C TRP A 298 -9.96 29.56 4.43
N PRO A 299 -8.70 29.43 4.92
CA PRO A 299 -8.30 30.00 6.19
C PRO A 299 -8.40 31.54 6.25
N ASP A 300 -8.72 32.07 7.43
CA ASP A 300 -8.98 33.50 7.65
C ASP A 300 -7.79 34.42 7.35
N GLY A 301 -6.55 33.96 7.57
CA GLY A 301 -5.33 34.74 7.30
C GLY A 301 -5.20 35.09 5.81
N PRO A 302 -4.99 34.08 4.93
CA PRO A 302 -4.95 34.27 3.48
C PRO A 302 -6.20 34.97 2.93
N ARG A 303 -7.38 34.71 3.51
CA ARG A 303 -8.63 35.39 3.17
C ARG A 303 -8.54 36.91 3.39
N LYS A 304 -8.03 37.34 4.54
CA LYS A 304 -7.82 38.77 4.83
C LYS A 304 -6.83 39.41 3.85
N ASP A 305 -5.73 38.73 3.55
CA ASP A 305 -4.70 39.24 2.62
C ASP A 305 -5.27 39.45 1.21
N PHE A 306 -6.06 38.49 0.71
CA PHE A 306 -6.70 38.59 -0.58
C PHE A 306 -7.70 39.75 -0.65
N PHE A 307 -8.57 39.92 0.35
CA PHE A 307 -9.47 41.07 0.39
C PHE A 307 -8.71 42.41 0.57
N GLY A 308 -7.59 42.39 1.28
CA GLY A 308 -6.67 43.51 1.40
C GLY A 308 -6.07 43.95 0.06
N ALA A 309 -5.89 43.04 -0.89
CA ALA A 309 -5.47 43.35 -2.26
C ALA A 309 -6.66 43.69 -3.19
N LEU A 310 -7.80 43.02 -3.02
CA LEU A 310 -8.98 43.18 -3.89
C LEU A 310 -9.66 44.56 -3.73
N LEU A 311 -9.79 45.04 -2.50
CA LEU A 311 -10.48 46.31 -2.22
C LEU A 311 -9.74 47.52 -2.83
N PRO A 312 -8.41 47.67 -2.69
CA PRO A 312 -7.65 48.69 -3.42
C PRO A 312 -7.81 48.57 -4.94
N ALA A 313 -7.77 47.35 -5.50
CA ALA A 313 -7.94 47.14 -6.93
C ALA A 313 -9.33 47.57 -7.43
N HIS A 314 -10.39 47.38 -6.64
CA HIS A 314 -11.72 47.94 -6.94
C HIS A 314 -11.76 49.47 -6.86
N ALA A 315 -11.06 50.08 -5.90
CA ALA A 315 -11.00 51.54 -5.79
C ALA A 315 -10.21 52.17 -6.95
N GLU A 316 -9.13 51.53 -7.39
CA GLU A 316 -8.35 51.94 -8.56
C GLU A 316 -9.13 51.78 -9.87
N SER A 317 -9.95 50.74 -9.99
CA SER A 317 -10.77 50.51 -11.18
C SER A 317 -11.76 51.65 -11.44
N LEU A 318 -12.22 52.36 -10.41
CA LEU A 318 -13.10 53.52 -10.55
C LEU A 318 -12.36 54.79 -11.06
N LYS A 319 -11.04 54.87 -10.89
CA LYS A 319 -10.23 56.06 -11.22
C LYS A 319 -9.62 56.02 -12.62
N GLY A 320 -9.37 54.83 -13.16
CA GLY A 320 -8.67 54.65 -14.44
C GLY A 320 -9.48 55.03 -15.68
N GLN A 321 -8.80 55.29 -16.79
CA GLN A 321 -9.42 55.36 -18.11
C GLN A 321 -9.81 53.96 -18.58
N ALA A 322 -11.03 53.81 -19.10
CA ALA A 322 -11.48 52.53 -19.62
C ALA A 322 -10.64 52.10 -20.84
N PRO A 323 -10.33 50.80 -20.95
CA PRO A 323 -9.79 50.24 -22.18
C PRO A 323 -10.80 50.40 -23.34
N SER A 324 -10.33 50.22 -24.57
CA SER A 324 -11.21 50.33 -25.73
C SER A 324 -12.35 49.30 -25.67
N ALA A 325 -13.46 49.58 -26.36
CA ALA A 325 -14.57 48.63 -26.45
C ALA A 325 -14.12 47.30 -27.09
N LEU A 326 -13.18 47.35 -28.04
CA LEU A 326 -12.61 46.16 -28.66
C LEU A 326 -11.83 45.32 -27.63
N ASP A 327 -10.92 45.94 -26.87
CA ASP A 327 -10.12 45.26 -25.86
C ASP A 327 -10.99 44.63 -24.78
N THR A 328 -12.02 45.36 -24.35
CA THR A 328 -13.01 44.87 -23.38
C THR A 328 -13.73 43.63 -23.90
N ASN A 329 -14.21 43.67 -25.15
CA ASN A 329 -14.92 42.53 -25.75
C ASN A 329 -14.00 41.32 -26.00
N LEU A 330 -12.75 41.55 -26.39
CA LEU A 330 -11.75 40.49 -26.55
C LEU A 330 -11.43 39.82 -25.22
N LEU A 331 -11.24 40.61 -24.16
CA LEU A 331 -11.02 40.10 -22.81
C LEU A 331 -12.22 39.28 -22.32
N VAL A 332 -13.44 39.80 -22.48
CA VAL A 332 -14.67 39.07 -22.11
C VAL A 332 -14.75 37.74 -22.85
N LYS A 333 -14.55 37.73 -24.18
CA LYS A 333 -14.55 36.48 -24.98
C LYS A 333 -13.48 35.50 -24.52
N GLN A 334 -12.28 35.97 -24.20
CA GLN A 334 -11.20 35.11 -23.69
C GLN A 334 -11.58 34.51 -22.33
N LEU A 335 -12.12 35.32 -21.41
CA LEU A 335 -12.56 34.83 -20.09
C LEU A 335 -13.74 33.86 -20.19
N ASP A 336 -14.70 34.12 -21.09
CA ASP A 336 -15.81 33.21 -21.38
C ASP A 336 -15.32 31.88 -21.93
N GLN A 337 -14.27 31.87 -22.76
CA GLN A 337 -13.65 30.63 -23.23
C GLN A 337 -12.99 29.85 -22.09
N ILE A 338 -12.26 30.54 -21.20
CA ILE A 338 -11.54 29.89 -20.08
C ILE A 338 -12.53 29.33 -19.06
N PHE A 339 -13.44 30.17 -18.55
CA PHE A 339 -14.43 29.77 -17.55
C PHE A 339 -15.64 29.06 -18.18
N GLY A 340 -15.75 28.97 -19.50
CA GLY A 340 -16.78 28.17 -20.18
C GLY A 340 -16.49 26.66 -20.14
N VAL A 341 -15.22 26.27 -20.01
CA VAL A 341 -14.80 24.86 -19.92
C VAL A 341 -15.26 24.27 -18.58
N ALA A 342 -15.86 23.08 -18.63
CA ALA A 342 -16.25 22.36 -17.42
C ALA A 342 -15.01 21.88 -16.65
N PRO A 343 -15.06 21.77 -15.32
CA PRO A 343 -13.99 21.12 -14.58
C PRO A 343 -13.80 19.67 -15.05
N PRO A 344 -12.60 19.11 -14.93
CA PRO A 344 -12.31 17.74 -15.31
C PRO A 344 -13.19 16.76 -14.52
N SER A 345 -13.46 15.63 -15.15
CA SER A 345 -14.17 14.48 -14.59
C SER A 345 -13.19 13.35 -14.23
N GLU A 346 -13.67 12.33 -13.52
CA GLU A 346 -12.84 11.16 -13.19
C GLU A 346 -12.29 10.46 -14.43
N ALA A 347 -13.04 10.45 -15.54
CA ALA A 347 -12.59 9.89 -16.81
C ALA A 347 -11.37 10.62 -17.39
N ASP A 348 -11.18 11.91 -17.04
CA ASP A 348 -10.03 12.68 -17.50
C ASP A 348 -8.75 12.28 -16.75
N LEU A 349 -8.85 11.79 -15.50
CA LEU A 349 -7.70 11.38 -14.69
C LEU A 349 -6.93 10.18 -15.27
N ALA A 350 -7.57 9.40 -16.15
CA ALA A 350 -6.90 8.30 -16.86
C ALA A 350 -5.84 8.80 -17.86
N LYS A 351 -5.92 10.06 -18.31
CA LYS A 351 -4.97 10.65 -19.26
C LYS A 351 -3.92 11.46 -18.51
N PRO A 352 -2.62 11.14 -18.63
CA PRO A 352 -1.57 11.90 -17.95
C PRO A 352 -1.53 13.34 -18.48
N MET A 353 -1.27 14.31 -17.59
CA MET A 353 -1.10 15.72 -17.93
C MET A 353 0.28 16.22 -17.51
N ALA A 354 0.95 16.96 -18.39
CA ALA A 354 2.27 17.53 -18.09
C ALA A 354 2.18 18.53 -16.91
N GLY A 355 3.05 18.35 -15.92
CA GLY A 355 3.10 19.20 -14.71
C GLY A 355 2.15 18.76 -13.58
N GLU A 356 1.39 17.67 -13.74
CA GLU A 356 0.61 17.06 -12.66
C GLU A 356 1.58 16.38 -11.67
N THR A 357 1.69 16.91 -10.44
CA THR A 357 2.51 16.30 -9.37
C THR A 357 1.74 15.13 -8.74
N LEU A 358 2.48 14.16 -8.19
CA LEU A 358 1.85 12.98 -7.59
C LEU A 358 1.03 13.35 -6.34
N PRO A 359 -0.08 12.65 -6.08
CA PRO A 359 -0.94 12.89 -4.91
C PRO A 359 -0.23 12.80 -3.56
N ALA A 360 0.87 12.05 -3.47
CA ALA A 360 1.69 11.90 -2.27
C ALA A 360 2.29 13.23 -1.73
N ASP A 361 2.47 14.24 -2.60
CA ASP A 361 2.97 15.57 -2.22
C ASP A 361 1.87 16.53 -1.74
N LEU A 362 0.60 16.15 -1.87
CA LEU A 362 -0.54 16.96 -1.45
C LEU A 362 -0.87 16.66 0.02
N ASP A 363 -1.10 17.71 0.82
CA ASP A 363 -1.58 17.57 2.19
C ASP A 363 -3.06 17.14 2.19
N ALA A 364 -3.26 15.84 1.96
CA ALA A 364 -4.57 15.22 1.81
C ALA A 364 -5.41 15.30 3.10
N SER A 365 -4.77 15.46 4.26
CA SER A 365 -5.42 15.65 5.56
C SER A 365 -6.24 16.93 5.65
N GLN A 366 -5.80 18.02 5.01
CA GLN A 366 -6.45 19.33 5.12
C GLN A 366 -7.89 19.36 4.57
N ARG A 367 -8.28 18.33 3.79
CA ARG A 367 -9.60 18.26 3.16
C ARG A 367 -10.55 17.25 3.79
N LEU A 368 -10.10 16.46 4.77
CA LEU A 368 -10.99 15.64 5.57
C LEU A 368 -11.82 16.54 6.50
N THR A 369 -13.09 16.22 6.68
CA THR A 369 -13.86 16.80 7.79
C THR A 369 -13.43 16.15 9.10
N PRO A 370 -13.60 16.82 10.26
CA PRO A 370 -13.30 16.20 11.56
C PRO A 370 -14.05 14.88 11.79
N ALA A 371 -15.27 14.77 11.27
CA ALA A 371 -16.06 13.55 11.33
C ALA A 371 -15.44 12.41 10.50
N GLU A 372 -14.97 12.71 9.28
CA GLU A 372 -14.29 11.75 8.42
C GLU A 372 -12.92 11.34 8.98
N ALA A 373 -12.13 12.30 9.45
CA ALA A 373 -10.84 12.01 10.09
C ALA A 373 -11.03 11.06 11.29
N LYS A 374 -12.05 11.31 12.11
CA LYS A 374 -12.41 10.44 13.23
C LYS A 374 -12.90 9.06 12.77
N SER A 375 -13.77 8.98 11.75
CA SER A 375 -14.29 7.69 11.26
C SER A 375 -13.19 6.83 10.61
N LEU A 376 -12.19 7.47 9.99
CA LEU A 376 -11.05 6.82 9.37
C LEU A 376 -9.98 6.37 10.38
N GLY A 377 -10.07 6.80 11.64
CA GLY A 377 -8.98 6.64 12.60
C GLY A 377 -7.70 7.30 12.09
N LEU A 378 -7.82 8.53 11.56
CA LEU A 378 -6.68 9.25 10.99
C LEU A 378 -5.65 9.53 12.09
N VAL A 379 -4.40 9.10 11.87
CA VAL A 379 -3.29 9.43 12.77
C VAL A 379 -2.88 10.87 12.51
N GLU A 380 -3.14 11.74 13.48
CA GLU A 380 -2.70 13.13 13.45
C GLU A 380 -1.28 13.27 14.02
N GLU A 381 -0.53 14.26 13.53
CA GLU A 381 0.84 14.49 14.00
C GLU A 381 0.93 14.75 15.51
N ALA A 382 -0.12 15.36 16.08
CA ALA A 382 -0.20 15.70 17.50
C ALA A 382 -0.45 14.50 18.43
N THR A 383 -0.93 13.36 17.91
CA THR A 383 -1.17 12.16 18.73
C THR A 383 0.07 11.29 18.89
N VAL A 384 1.14 11.59 18.17
CA VAL A 384 2.40 10.87 18.23
C VAL A 384 3.35 11.57 19.19
N ASP A 385 3.81 10.85 20.20
CA ASP A 385 4.89 11.33 21.05
C ASP A 385 6.23 11.22 20.32
N TRP A 386 6.60 12.27 19.58
CA TRP A 386 7.84 12.30 18.81
C TRP A 386 9.10 12.33 19.68
N ASN A 387 9.00 12.82 20.93
CA ASN A 387 10.14 13.02 21.82
C ASN A 387 10.34 11.85 22.79
N GLY A 388 9.37 10.96 22.94
CA GLY A 388 9.50 9.76 23.76
C GLY A 388 10.61 8.83 23.24
N GLU A 389 11.41 8.27 24.14
CA GLU A 389 12.43 7.28 23.80
C GLU A 389 11.77 6.02 23.21
N LEU A 390 12.36 5.50 22.13
CA LEU A 390 11.97 4.22 21.56
C LEU A 390 12.56 3.13 22.46
N ASP A 391 11.75 2.58 23.35
CA ASP A 391 12.13 1.38 24.11
C ASP A 391 12.17 0.20 23.13
N LEU A 392 13.36 -0.04 22.57
CA LEU A 392 13.65 -1.20 21.76
C LEU A 392 13.91 -2.34 22.74
N ASP A 393 12.88 -3.10 23.09
CA ASP A 393 13.04 -4.27 23.95
C ASP A 393 13.87 -5.34 23.22
N LEU A 394 15.20 -5.29 23.40
CA LEU A 394 16.17 -6.21 22.79
C LEU A 394 16.10 -7.64 23.36
N SER A 395 15.16 -7.95 24.25
CA SER A 395 15.05 -9.25 24.91
C SER A 395 14.03 -10.22 24.28
N GLY A 396 13.24 -9.76 23.30
CA GLY A 396 12.17 -10.54 22.62
C GLY A 396 12.29 -10.66 21.10
N ASN A 397 11.15 -10.77 20.39
CA ASN A 397 11.05 -10.79 18.92
C ASN A 397 11.72 -9.56 18.25
N ASP A 398 11.91 -8.51 19.04
CA ASP A 398 12.55 -7.23 18.72
C ASP A 398 14.08 -7.30 18.66
N ALA A 399 14.72 -8.32 19.27
CA ALA A 399 16.16 -8.60 19.09
C ALA A 399 16.51 -8.92 17.61
N ALA A 400 15.59 -9.58 16.91
CA ALA A 400 15.71 -9.88 15.47
C ALA A 400 15.33 -8.68 14.58
N ALA A 401 14.62 -7.68 15.14
CA ALA A 401 14.33 -6.41 14.47
C ALA A 401 15.50 -5.43 14.56
N ALA A 402 16.31 -5.52 15.63
CA ALA A 402 17.55 -4.78 15.81
C ALA A 402 18.79 -5.43 15.14
N ALA A 403 18.62 -6.63 14.55
CA ALA A 403 19.67 -7.29 13.81
C ALA A 403 19.99 -6.52 12.51
N ALA A 404 21.27 -6.33 12.21
CA ALA A 404 21.71 -5.71 10.97
C ALA A 404 21.09 -6.42 9.75
N PRO A 405 20.72 -5.67 8.69
CA PRO A 405 20.16 -6.27 7.49
C PRO A 405 21.12 -7.32 6.91
N LEU A 406 20.55 -8.45 6.48
CA LEU A 406 21.32 -9.56 5.91
C LEU A 406 22.03 -9.11 4.63
N GLN A 407 23.34 -9.19 4.59
CA GLN A 407 24.11 -8.88 3.39
C GLN A 407 24.08 -10.03 2.39
N ALA A 408 24.44 -9.76 1.12
CA ALA A 408 24.56 -10.79 0.08
C ALA A 408 25.46 -11.96 0.52
N VAL A 409 26.51 -11.65 1.30
CA VAL A 409 27.46 -12.64 1.83
C VAL A 409 26.80 -13.58 2.84
N ASP A 410 25.81 -13.10 3.60
CA ASP A 410 25.13 -13.88 4.64
C ASP A 410 24.19 -14.95 4.05
N ILE A 411 23.79 -14.77 2.78
CA ILE A 411 22.85 -15.64 2.07
C ILE A 411 23.45 -16.32 0.83
N SER A 412 24.73 -16.05 0.52
CA SER A 412 25.45 -16.75 -0.56
C SER A 412 25.96 -18.10 -0.07
N ILE A 413 25.80 -19.12 -0.92
CA ILE A 413 26.18 -20.50 -0.64
C ILE A 413 27.39 -20.86 -1.49
N ASP A 414 28.43 -21.41 -0.86
CA ASP A 414 29.67 -21.79 -1.54
C ASP A 414 29.39 -22.82 -2.64
N GLY A 415 29.88 -22.55 -3.84
CA GLY A 415 29.67 -23.42 -5.01
C GLY A 415 28.39 -23.14 -5.81
N LEU A 416 27.54 -22.21 -5.37
CA LEU A 416 26.37 -21.72 -6.10
C LEU A 416 26.55 -20.26 -6.54
N PRO A 417 25.75 -19.77 -7.52
CA PRO A 417 25.86 -18.39 -7.95
C PRO A 417 25.54 -17.42 -6.80
N ALA A 418 26.27 -16.30 -6.74
CA ALA A 418 26.14 -15.32 -5.66
C ALA A 418 24.72 -14.75 -5.58
N ALA A 419 24.22 -14.58 -4.36
CA ALA A 419 22.88 -14.04 -4.12
C ALA A 419 22.84 -12.53 -4.34
N GLU A 420 21.73 -12.03 -4.89
CA GLU A 420 21.45 -10.59 -4.93
C GLU A 420 21.37 -10.02 -3.50
N GLY A 421 22.03 -8.88 -3.23
CA GLY A 421 22.10 -8.25 -1.90
C GLY A 421 20.78 -7.68 -1.41
N ALA A 422 20.56 -7.65 -0.08
CA ALA A 422 19.34 -7.10 0.55
C ALA A 422 19.18 -5.64 0.19
N GLN A 423 18.09 -5.28 -0.47
CA GLN A 423 17.65 -3.89 -0.44
C GLN A 423 16.96 -3.71 0.90
N ASP A 424 17.47 -2.76 1.68
CA ASP A 424 16.99 -2.40 3.01
C ASP A 424 15.60 -1.75 2.89
N ALA A 425 14.58 -2.59 2.80
CA ALA A 425 13.18 -2.17 2.74
C ALA A 425 12.44 -2.40 4.07
N SER A 426 13.14 -2.81 5.13
CA SER A 426 12.57 -3.15 6.43
C SER A 426 12.35 -1.93 7.36
N GLY A 427 12.96 -0.79 7.04
CA GLY A 427 12.88 0.45 7.82
C GLY A 427 13.26 1.70 7.01
N GLY A 428 13.17 2.88 7.64
CA GLY A 428 13.53 4.16 7.03
C GLY A 428 12.64 4.57 5.84
N ALA A 429 13.09 5.59 5.09
CA ALA A 429 12.31 6.17 3.99
C ALA A 429 11.94 5.16 2.88
N ALA A 430 12.77 4.13 2.66
CA ALA A 430 12.54 3.10 1.64
C ALA A 430 11.41 2.11 2.01
N LEU A 431 11.03 2.01 3.30
CA LEU A 431 9.94 1.12 3.74
C LEU A 431 8.62 1.49 3.07
N MET A 432 8.29 2.78 3.01
CA MET A 432 7.01 3.26 2.48
C MET A 432 6.81 2.84 1.02
N ASP A 433 7.86 2.90 0.20
CA ASP A 433 7.79 2.55 -1.23
C ASP A 433 7.61 1.03 -1.44
N ASN A 434 8.11 0.22 -0.51
CA ASN A 434 8.10 -1.23 -0.58
C ASN A 434 6.97 -1.88 0.23
N MET A 435 6.08 -1.09 0.83
CA MET A 435 4.95 -1.64 1.58
C MET A 435 4.01 -2.46 0.69
N GLN A 436 3.71 -3.66 1.14
CA GLN A 436 2.83 -4.61 0.47
C GLN A 436 1.56 -4.85 1.28
N LEU A 437 0.45 -4.99 0.56
CA LEU A 437 -0.86 -5.31 1.12
C LEU A 437 -0.80 -6.64 1.89
N GLY A 438 -1.52 -6.72 3.02
CA GLY A 438 -1.62 -7.92 3.85
C GLY A 438 -0.42 -8.18 4.76
N PHE A 439 0.70 -7.47 4.60
CA PHE A 439 1.87 -7.62 5.47
C PHE A 439 1.65 -7.01 6.85
N ALA A 440 2.31 -7.60 7.84
CA ALA A 440 2.41 -7.06 9.18
C ALA A 440 3.57 -6.05 9.29
N TYR A 441 3.28 -4.95 9.96
CA TYR A 441 4.21 -3.90 10.33
C TYR A 441 4.08 -3.62 11.81
N GLN A 442 5.09 -2.99 12.40
CA GLN A 442 5.04 -2.49 13.76
C GLN A 442 5.04 -0.97 13.74
N MET A 443 4.15 -0.37 14.52
CA MET A 443 4.01 1.08 14.66
C MET A 443 4.16 1.48 16.12
N HIS A 444 4.82 2.61 16.37
CA HIS A 444 5.00 3.20 17.69
C HIS A 444 4.53 4.66 17.73
N THR A 445 3.32 4.88 18.25
CA THR A 445 2.73 6.22 18.38
C THR A 445 2.88 6.82 19.79
N GLY A 446 3.26 6.03 20.80
CA GLY A 446 3.31 6.50 22.18
C GLY A 446 4.04 5.55 23.12
N THR A 447 3.33 4.59 23.72
CA THR A 447 3.85 3.79 24.85
C THR A 447 4.31 2.38 24.49
N GLU A 448 3.84 1.82 23.37
CA GLU A 448 4.17 0.44 22.98
C GLU A 448 4.17 0.26 21.46
N TRP A 449 4.88 -0.77 21.01
CA TRP A 449 4.87 -1.22 19.63
C TRP A 449 3.61 -2.03 19.34
N GLN A 450 2.85 -1.61 18.33
CA GLN A 450 1.64 -2.28 17.91
C GLN A 450 1.84 -2.97 16.58
N LYS A 451 1.51 -4.27 16.50
CA LYS A 451 1.47 -5.01 15.24
C LYS A 451 0.21 -4.63 14.47
N MET A 452 0.38 -4.23 13.22
CA MET A 452 -0.69 -3.79 12.34
C MET A 452 -0.56 -4.43 10.98
N ARG A 453 -1.68 -4.74 10.35
CA ARG A 453 -1.72 -5.29 9.00
C ARG A 453 -2.09 -4.21 8.00
N LEU A 454 -1.33 -4.06 6.93
CA LEU A 454 -1.70 -3.13 5.86
C LEU A 454 -2.90 -3.69 5.09
N ALA A 455 -4.01 -2.95 5.09
CA ALA A 455 -5.29 -3.37 4.53
C ALA A 455 -5.68 -2.62 3.26
N HIS A 456 -5.09 -1.44 3.00
CA HIS A 456 -5.31 -0.72 1.74
C HIS A 456 -4.19 0.28 1.47
N ILE A 457 -3.87 0.46 0.19
CA ILE A 457 -3.03 1.54 -0.33
C ILE A 457 -3.85 2.24 -1.41
N SER A 458 -4.06 3.54 -1.28
CA SER A 458 -4.80 4.30 -2.29
C SER A 458 -4.07 4.30 -3.64
N ALA A 459 -4.80 4.50 -4.74
CA ALA A 459 -4.25 4.40 -6.09
C ALA A 459 -3.09 5.38 -6.35
N GLY A 460 -3.18 6.59 -5.81
CA GLY A 460 -2.12 7.60 -5.84
C GLY A 460 -1.11 7.51 -4.69
N ARG A 461 -1.21 6.45 -3.85
CA ARG A 461 -0.40 6.23 -2.64
C ARG A 461 -0.43 7.41 -1.66
N SER A 462 -1.52 8.19 -1.65
CA SER A 462 -1.72 9.32 -0.72
C SER A 462 -2.12 8.86 0.67
N PHE A 463 -2.75 7.70 0.76
CA PHE A 463 -3.30 7.16 1.99
C PHE A 463 -3.00 5.67 2.12
N PHE A 464 -2.74 5.28 3.36
CA PHE A 464 -2.48 3.91 3.77
C PHE A 464 -3.42 3.58 4.92
N ILE A 465 -4.10 2.44 4.83
CA ILE A 465 -5.03 1.99 5.85
C ILE A 465 -4.48 0.71 6.46
N PHE A 466 -4.29 0.73 7.77
CA PHE A 466 -3.86 -0.40 8.58
C PHE A 466 -5.03 -0.89 9.42
N THR A 467 -5.03 -2.18 9.74
CA THR A 467 -5.94 -2.75 10.74
C THR A 467 -5.15 -3.44 11.84
N HIS A 468 -5.64 -3.34 13.09
CA HIS A 468 -5.09 -4.07 14.22
C HIS A 468 -6.22 -4.62 15.11
N GLY A 469 -5.89 -5.66 15.89
CA GLY A 469 -6.83 -6.35 16.77
C GLY A 469 -7.53 -7.55 16.13
N ASN A 470 -7.76 -8.61 16.93
CA ASN A 470 -8.36 -9.87 16.47
C ASN A 470 -9.90 -9.84 16.45
N ARG A 471 -10.54 -9.35 17.52
CA ARG A 471 -12.01 -9.39 17.68
C ARG A 471 -12.73 -8.11 17.28
N GLN A 472 -12.09 -6.96 17.45
CA GLN A 472 -12.58 -5.67 16.99
C GLN A 472 -11.47 -5.05 16.16
N GLN A 473 -11.55 -5.23 14.83
CA GLN A 473 -10.57 -4.62 13.95
C GLN A 473 -10.75 -3.10 14.01
N GLN A 474 -9.73 -2.43 14.53
CA GLN A 474 -9.65 -0.98 14.51
C GLN A 474 -8.89 -0.57 13.25
N THR A 475 -9.48 0.38 12.53
CA THR A 475 -8.90 0.96 11.33
C THR A 475 -8.05 2.15 11.71
N VAL A 476 -6.81 2.18 11.23
CA VAL A 476 -5.88 3.29 11.41
C VAL A 476 -5.46 3.78 10.03
N THR A 477 -5.83 5.02 9.70
CA THR A 477 -5.53 5.62 8.40
C THR A 477 -4.40 6.63 8.54
N MET A 478 -3.50 6.64 7.57
CA MET A 478 -2.36 7.55 7.53
C MET A 478 -2.25 8.22 6.16
N THR A 479 -1.87 9.49 6.13
CA THR A 479 -1.43 10.13 4.89
C THR A 479 -0.01 9.67 4.55
N ALA A 480 0.37 9.75 3.27
CA ALA A 480 1.72 9.44 2.81
C ALA A 480 2.79 10.23 3.58
N ARG A 481 2.54 11.51 3.83
CA ARG A 481 3.42 12.38 4.61
C ARG A 481 3.59 11.90 6.04
N MET A 482 2.49 11.54 6.71
CA MET A 482 2.55 11.06 8.09
C MET A 482 3.26 9.71 8.19
N LEU A 483 2.96 8.80 7.26
CA LEU A 483 3.63 7.50 7.18
C LEU A 483 5.13 7.66 6.92
N LYS A 484 5.53 8.50 5.95
CA LYS A 484 6.93 8.83 5.68
C LYS A 484 7.63 9.37 6.93
N LYS A 485 6.99 10.28 7.66
CA LYS A 485 7.54 10.85 8.90
C LYS A 485 7.73 9.78 9.98
N LEU A 486 6.79 8.83 10.14
CA LEU A 486 6.98 7.71 11.07
C LEU A 486 8.12 6.79 10.64
N CYS A 487 8.25 6.49 9.35
CA CYS A 487 9.34 5.66 8.83
C CYS A 487 10.72 6.34 9.01
N GLU A 488 10.83 7.65 8.77
CA GLU A 488 12.06 8.43 8.95
C GLU A 488 12.47 8.57 10.43
N ALA A 489 11.49 8.51 11.34
CA ALA A 489 11.71 8.54 12.78
C ALA A 489 11.89 7.15 13.40
N ASP A 490 12.02 6.09 12.59
CA ASP A 490 12.08 4.68 13.03
C ASP A 490 10.92 4.27 13.95
N ARG A 491 9.76 4.94 13.83
CA ARG A 491 8.50 4.63 14.54
C ARG A 491 7.58 3.71 13.74
N MET A 492 8.00 3.33 12.54
CA MET A 492 7.32 2.37 11.69
C MET A 492 8.35 1.44 11.07
N ARG A 493 8.16 0.12 11.20
CA ARG A 493 9.06 -0.89 10.63
C ARG A 493 8.31 -2.12 10.15
N ALA A 494 8.90 -2.89 9.25
CA ALA A 494 8.37 -4.20 8.88
C ALA A 494 8.46 -5.16 10.08
N TYR A 495 7.44 -6.00 10.29
CA TYR A 495 7.46 -7.01 11.36
C TYR A 495 8.52 -8.10 11.09
N GLU A 496 8.78 -8.36 9.82
CA GLU A 496 9.86 -9.22 9.36
C GLU A 496 10.95 -8.38 8.69
N THR A 497 12.17 -8.46 9.20
CA THR A 497 13.34 -7.73 8.67
C THR A 497 13.91 -8.33 7.39
N ALA A 498 13.70 -9.62 7.20
CA ALA A 498 14.06 -10.35 5.98
C ALA A 498 13.02 -11.44 5.72
N HIS A 499 12.85 -11.79 4.45
CA HIS A 499 11.97 -12.88 4.04
C HIS A 499 12.44 -14.25 4.57
N LEU A 500 11.52 -15.21 4.63
CA LEU A 500 11.72 -16.52 5.24
C LEU A 500 12.94 -17.27 4.69
N LEU A 501 13.11 -17.34 3.37
CA LEU A 501 14.20 -18.11 2.75
C LEU A 501 15.58 -17.50 3.06
N GLU A 502 15.67 -16.18 3.12
CA GLU A 502 16.87 -15.43 3.47
C GLU A 502 17.23 -15.69 4.95
N ARG A 503 16.24 -15.62 5.86
CA ARG A 503 16.45 -15.97 7.27
C ARG A 503 16.86 -17.43 7.45
N ALA A 504 16.27 -18.34 6.69
CA ALA A 504 16.59 -19.76 6.73
C ALA A 504 18.04 -20.01 6.26
N THR A 505 18.44 -19.38 5.16
CA THR A 505 19.80 -19.51 4.61
C THR A 505 20.85 -18.96 5.57
N ALA A 506 20.60 -17.77 6.14
CA ALA A 506 21.51 -17.16 7.11
C ALA A 506 21.68 -18.03 8.38
N ARG A 507 20.58 -18.60 8.90
CA ARG A 507 20.64 -19.51 10.06
C ARG A 507 21.37 -20.82 9.75
N ALA A 508 21.14 -21.41 8.57
CA ALA A 508 21.86 -22.60 8.14
C ALA A 508 23.38 -22.35 8.06
N ARG A 509 23.79 -21.22 7.48
CA ARG A 509 25.20 -20.82 7.39
C ARG A 509 25.82 -20.58 8.76
N ALA A 510 25.12 -19.87 9.66
CA ALA A 510 25.58 -19.65 11.03
C ALA A 510 25.75 -20.96 11.81
N GLN A 511 24.84 -21.92 11.63
CA GLN A 511 24.94 -23.25 12.24
C GLN A 511 26.15 -24.04 11.71
N LEU A 512 26.40 -24.00 10.40
CA LEU A 512 27.57 -24.64 9.80
C LEU A 512 28.88 -24.02 10.31
N ALA A 513 28.96 -22.69 10.38
CA ALA A 513 30.12 -21.99 10.93
C ALA A 513 30.37 -22.34 12.40
N ALA A 514 29.31 -22.48 13.20
CA ALA A 514 29.42 -22.89 14.60
C ALA A 514 29.96 -24.32 14.74
N LEU A 515 29.55 -25.23 13.86
CA LEU A 515 30.03 -26.62 13.84
C LEU A 515 31.51 -26.71 13.43
N THR A 516 31.94 -25.94 12.42
CA THR A 516 33.34 -25.91 11.98
C THR A 516 34.26 -25.20 12.96
N SER A 517 33.76 -24.26 13.77
CA SER A 517 34.54 -23.61 14.85
C SER A 517 34.76 -24.48 16.10
N LYS A 518 33.96 -25.54 16.26
CA LYS A 518 34.02 -26.49 17.39
C LYS A 518 34.79 -27.78 17.06
N ALA A 519 35.09 -28.01 15.79
CA ALA A 519 35.92 -29.11 15.29
C ALA A 519 37.36 -28.63 15.12
#